data_AF-D3APC2-F1
#
_entry.id   AF-D3APC2-F1
#
_cell.length_a   1.000
_cell.length_b   1.000
_cell.length_c   1.000
_cell.angle_alpha   90.00
_cell.angle_beta   90.00
_cell.angle_gamma   90.00
#
_symmetry.space_group_name_H-M   'P 1'
#
loop_
_entity.id
_entity.type
_entity.pdbx_description
1 polymer ?
#
loop_
_entity_poly.entity_id
_entity_poly.type
_entity_poly.pdbx_seq_one_letter_code
_entity_poly.pdbx_strand_id
1 'polypeptide(L)'
;MHYTGTIWRPPYEAGSLLIEVTAGCTHHKCKFCTLYDDLPFQFRMSPLTDIEADLQEAQYQLHERSSRVKRVYLVGANPFVLQFKRLKEISELIHQYFTECETIGCFAR
;
A
#
# COMPACT_ATOMS: atom_id res chain seq x y z
N MET A 1 -3.45 -1.86 -11.34
CA MET A 1 -3.05 -1.94 -9.94
C MET A 1 -2.55 -3.34 -9.67
N HIS A 2 -1.45 -3.50 -8.93
CA HIS A 2 -0.84 -4.79 -8.61
C HIS A 2 -1.14 -5.16 -7.15
N TYR A 3 -2.10 -6.06 -6.95
CA TYR A 3 -2.45 -6.58 -5.62
C TYR A 3 -2.17 -8.08 -5.51
N THR A 4 -1.55 -8.49 -4.42
CA THR A 4 -1.25 -9.88 -4.09
C THR A 4 -2.26 -10.40 -3.07
N GLY A 5 -3.14 -11.30 -3.51
CA GLY A 5 -4.12 -11.94 -2.62
C GLY A 5 -5.20 -10.99 -2.12
N THR A 6 -5.72 -11.24 -0.91
CA THR A 6 -6.82 -10.45 -0.34
C THR A 6 -6.31 -9.20 0.35
N ILE A 7 -6.73 -8.03 -0.13
CA ILE A 7 -6.40 -6.74 0.49
C ILE A 7 -7.41 -6.41 1.60
N TRP A 8 -6.88 -6.22 2.80
CA TRP A 8 -7.66 -5.74 3.94
C TRP A 8 -7.57 -4.24 4.08
N ARG A 9 -8.73 -3.59 4.01
CA ARG A 9 -8.90 -2.15 4.19
C ARG A 9 -9.79 -1.88 5.40
N PRO A 10 -9.33 -1.15 6.43
CA PRO A 10 -10.18 -0.71 7.52
C PRO A 10 -11.37 0.12 7.01
N PRO A 11 -12.57 0.03 7.62
CA PRO A 11 -13.73 0.81 7.20
C PRO A 11 -13.50 2.32 7.13
N TYR A 12 -12.68 2.88 8.03
CA TYR A 12 -12.34 4.30 8.06
C TYR A 12 -11.39 4.73 6.93
N GLU A 13 -10.76 3.79 6.22
CA GLU A 13 -9.91 4.06 5.05
C GLU A 13 -10.70 3.95 3.73
N ALA A 14 -12.04 3.92 3.76
CA ALA A 14 -12.87 3.68 2.58
C ALA A 14 -12.66 4.69 1.44
N GLY A 15 -12.24 5.91 1.76
CA GLY A 15 -11.93 6.98 0.80
C GLY A 15 -10.44 7.11 0.44
N SER A 16 -9.58 6.28 1.00
CA SER A 16 -8.12 6.35 0.78
C SER A 16 -7.72 5.60 -0.49
N LEU A 17 -6.71 6.12 -1.19
CA LEU A 17 -6.05 5.38 -2.27
C LEU A 17 -5.23 4.24 -1.64
N LEU A 18 -5.48 3.01 -2.09
CA LEU A 18 -4.71 1.85 -1.63
C LEU A 18 -3.51 1.64 -2.57
N ILE A 19 -2.35 1.39 -1.99
CA ILE A 19 -1.13 1.05 -2.73
C ILE A 19 -0.44 -0.12 -2.04
N GLU A 20 -0.20 -1.22 -2.76
CA GLU A 20 0.51 -2.37 -2.21
C GLU A 20 2.01 -2.12 -2.21
N VAL A 21 2.61 -2.09 -1.02
CA VAL A 21 4.07 -1.92 -0.89
C VAL A 21 4.77 -3.16 -0.32
N THR A 22 3.99 -4.04 0.30
CA THR A 22 4.43 -5.35 0.79
C THR A 22 3.34 -6.38 0.53
N ALA A 23 3.68 -7.66 0.61
CA ALA A 23 2.71 -8.75 0.56
C ALA A 23 3.11 -9.82 1.58
N GLY A 24 2.13 -10.42 2.25
CA GLY A 24 2.37 -11.36 3.35
C GLY A 24 2.73 -10.67 4.67
N CYS A 25 2.99 -11.45 5.72
CA CYS A 25 3.15 -10.98 7.10
C CYS A 25 4.52 -11.34 7.68
N THR A 26 5.23 -10.35 8.22
CA THR A 26 6.53 -10.58 8.89
C THR A 26 6.44 -11.32 10.23
N HIS A 27 5.24 -11.42 10.83
CA HIS A 27 5.06 -12.08 12.11
C HIS A 27 4.65 -13.55 11.99
N HIS A 28 3.66 -13.87 11.14
CA HIS A 28 3.15 -15.22 10.82
C HIS A 28 2.95 -16.21 12.00
N LYS A 29 2.76 -15.71 13.23
CA LYS A 29 2.62 -16.52 14.46
C LYS A 29 1.36 -16.19 15.26
N CYS A 30 0.46 -15.39 14.69
CA CYS A 30 -0.83 -15.09 15.31
C CYS A 30 -1.70 -16.35 15.33
N LYS A 31 -2.25 -16.71 16.50
CA LYS A 31 -3.13 -17.88 16.63
C LYS A 31 -4.45 -17.78 15.85
N PHE A 32 -4.86 -16.57 15.48
CA PHE A 32 -6.16 -16.28 14.87
C PHE A 32 -6.07 -15.83 13.40
N CYS A 33 -4.87 -15.52 12.89
CA CYS A 33 -4.73 -14.87 11.58
C CYS A 33 -4.53 -15.93 10.52
N THR A 34 -5.50 -16.06 9.60
CA THR A 34 -5.42 -16.94 8.43
C THR A 34 -5.33 -16.14 7.12
N LEU A 35 -5.08 -14.83 7.23
CA LEU A 35 -5.23 -13.87 6.12
C LEU A 35 -4.23 -14.06 4.98
N TYR A 36 -3.08 -14.64 5.28
CA TYR A 36 -1.94 -14.72 4.35
C TYR A 36 -1.48 -16.17 4.14
N ASP A 37 -2.23 -17.15 4.62
CA ASP A 37 -1.84 -18.57 4.60
C ASP A 37 -1.74 -19.13 3.17
N ASP A 38 -2.54 -18.60 2.25
CA ASP A 38 -2.58 -19.01 0.84
C ASP A 38 -1.48 -18.37 -0.02
N LEU A 39 -0.67 -17.46 0.55
CA LEU A 39 0.42 -16.85 -0.20
C LEU A 39 1.59 -17.84 -0.33
N PRO A 40 2.19 -17.97 -1.53
CA PRO A 40 3.32 -18.89 -1.74
C PRO A 40 4.62 -18.43 -1.07
N PHE A 41 4.58 -17.33 -0.31
CA PHE A 41 5.70 -16.74 0.41
C PHE A 41 5.21 -16.10 1.72
N GLN A 42 6.08 -16.01 2.71
CA GLN A 42 5.73 -15.40 4.01
C GLN A 42 5.67 -13.87 3.95
N PHE A 43 6.64 -13.24 3.29
CA PHE A 43 6.72 -11.79 3.17
C PHE A 43 7.51 -11.43 1.91
N ARG A 44 7.05 -10.40 1.20
CA ARG A 44 7.67 -9.84 0.00
C ARG A 44 7.52 -8.33 0.02
N MET A 45 8.54 -7.61 -0.45
CA MET A 45 8.45 -6.19 -0.75
C MET A 45 8.03 -6.01 -2.20
N SER A 46 7.08 -5.09 -2.46
CA SER A 46 6.74 -4.73 -3.83
C SER A 46 7.91 -4.01 -4.50
N PRO A 47 8.25 -4.35 -5.76
CA PRO A 47 9.18 -3.57 -6.57
C PRO A 47 8.73 -2.11 -6.67
N LEU A 48 9.67 -1.15 -6.73
CA LEU A 48 9.31 0.26 -6.91
C LEU A 48 8.64 0.51 -8.26
N THR A 49 9.00 -0.27 -9.28
CA THR A 49 8.39 -0.23 -10.61
C THR A 49 6.89 -0.51 -10.56
N ASP A 50 6.47 -1.48 -9.73
CA ASP A 50 5.08 -1.88 -9.61
C ASP A 50 4.30 -0.82 -8.83
N ILE A 51 4.90 -0.26 -7.77
CA ILE A 51 4.34 0.85 -7.00
C ILE A 51 4.17 2.08 -7.89
N GLU A 52 5.17 2.41 -8.72
CA GLU A 52 5.10 3.54 -9.63
C GLU A 52 4.03 3.35 -10.71
N ALA A 53 3.95 2.16 -11.31
CA ALA A 53 2.93 1.82 -12.29
C ALA A 53 1.52 1.94 -11.69
N ASP A 54 1.33 1.52 -10.44
CA ASP A 54 0.07 1.66 -9.71
C ASP A 54 -0.29 3.12 -9.43
N LEU A 55 0.68 3.95 -9.06
CA LEU A 55 0.47 5.39 -8.87
C LEU A 55 0.11 6.08 -10.20
N GLN A 56 0.76 5.71 -11.31
CA GLN A 56 0.45 6.22 -12.64
C GLN A 56 -0.97 5.84 -13.07
N GLU A 57 -1.34 4.56 -12.91
CA GLU A 57 -2.68 4.09 -13.22
C GLU A 57 -3.74 4.79 -12.37
N ALA A 58 -3.49 4.92 -11.05
CA ALA A 58 -4.39 5.62 -10.14
C ALA A 58 -4.52 7.11 -10.51
N GLN A 59 -3.43 7.78 -10.85
CA GLN A 59 -3.45 9.18 -11.24
C GLN A 59 -4.29 9.35 -12.52
N TYR A 60 -4.07 8.52 -13.54
CA TYR A 60 -4.84 8.53 -14.77
C TYR A 60 -6.35 8.37 -14.51
N GLN A 61 -6.74 7.36 -13.74
CA GLN A 61 -8.14 7.06 -13.42
C GLN A 61 -8.82 8.15 -12.57
N LEU A 62 -8.09 8.79 -11.66
CA LEU A 62 -8.63 9.79 -10.75
C LEU A 62 -8.65 11.20 -11.36
N HIS A 63 -7.73 11.50 -12.28
CA HIS A 63 -7.74 12.74 -13.06
C HIS A 63 -9.02 12.84 -13.89
N GLU A 64 -9.42 11.77 -14.57
CA GLU A 64 -10.68 11.72 -15.34
C GLU A 64 -11.91 12.03 -14.47
N ARG A 65 -11.85 11.70 -13.17
CA ARG A 65 -12.94 11.91 -12.20
C ARG A 65 -12.83 13.20 -11.41
N SER A 66 -11.81 14.04 -11.67
CA SER A 66 -11.50 15.23 -10.87
C SER A 66 -11.43 14.96 -9.36
N SER A 67 -10.99 13.74 -8.98
CA SER A 67 -10.96 13.31 -7.59
C SER A 67 -9.59 13.60 -6.98
N ARG A 68 -9.58 14.21 -5.79
CA ARG A 68 -8.36 14.53 -5.04
C ARG A 68 -7.98 13.40 -4.08
N VAL A 69 -6.70 13.02 -4.06
CA VAL A 69 -6.18 12.00 -3.14
C VAL A 69 -5.54 12.67 -1.93
N LYS A 70 -6.34 12.94 -0.90
CA LYS A 70 -5.85 13.51 0.38
C LYS A 70 -5.11 12.49 1.25
N ARG A 71 -5.37 11.20 1.05
CA ARG A 71 -4.83 10.13 1.88
C ARG A 71 -4.50 8.89 1.06
N VAL A 72 -3.30 8.37 1.28
CA VAL A 72 -2.85 7.08 0.74
C VAL A 72 -2.69 6.09 1.90
N TYR A 73 -3.19 4.88 1.70
CA TYR A 73 -3.07 3.79 2.67
C TYR A 73 -2.23 2.68 2.07
N LEU A 74 -1.04 2.46 2.63
CA LEU A 74 -0.15 1.39 2.21
C LEU A 74 -0.71 0.06 2.72
N VAL A 75 -0.91 -0.88 1.80
CA VAL A 75 -1.43 -2.22 2.09
C VAL A 75 -0.34 -3.27 1.95
N GLY A 76 -0.58 -4.45 2.52
CA GLY A 76 0.42 -5.53 2.54
C GLY A 76 0.79 -6.11 3.90
N ALA A 77 -0.17 -6.22 4.82
CA ALA A 77 0.02 -6.62 6.23
C ALA A 77 0.84 -5.66 7.11
N ASN A 78 2.15 -5.51 6.88
CA ASN A 78 3.03 -4.67 7.70
C ASN A 78 4.00 -3.83 6.87
N PRO A 79 3.51 -2.81 6.13
CA PRO A 79 4.37 -1.87 5.42
C PRO A 79 5.41 -1.16 6.29
N PHE A 80 5.10 -0.92 7.57
CA PHE A 80 5.98 -0.17 8.46
C PHE A 80 7.28 -0.92 8.83
N VAL A 81 7.38 -2.21 8.49
CA VAL A 81 8.62 -2.99 8.67
C VAL A 81 9.74 -2.56 7.71
N LEU A 82 9.41 -1.84 6.63
CA LEU A 82 10.37 -1.38 5.65
C LEU A 82 11.36 -0.39 6.28
N GLN A 83 12.61 -0.41 5.81
CA GLN A 83 13.62 0.56 6.25
C GLN A 83 13.18 1.99 5.89
N PHE A 84 13.55 2.95 6.74
CA PHE A 84 13.21 4.37 6.55
C PHE A 84 13.50 4.86 5.12
N LYS A 85 14.66 4.51 4.54
CA LYS A 85 15.02 4.90 3.17
C LYS A 85 13.96 4.48 2.15
N ARG A 86 13.45 3.24 2.27
CA ARG A 86 12.41 2.69 1.38
C ARG A 86 11.08 3.40 1.58
N LEU A 87 10.68 3.63 2.84
CA LEU A 87 9.46 4.38 3.16
C LEU A 87 9.53 5.81 2.64
N LYS A 88 10.69 6.45 2.75
CA LYS A 88 10.96 7.78 2.22
C LYS A 88 10.81 7.80 0.70
N GLU A 89 11.47 6.89 -0.02
CA GLU A 89 11.35 6.77 -1.48
C GLU A 89 9.88 6.61 -1.91
N ILE A 90 9.12 5.73 -1.25
CA ILE A 90 7.70 5.53 -1.53
C ILE A 90 6.90 6.81 -1.27
N SER A 91 7.16 7.51 -0.15
CA SER A 91 6.44 8.74 0.19
C SER A 91 6.74 9.88 -0.79
N GLU A 92 7.99 10.00 -1.26
CA GLU A 92 8.39 10.98 -2.26
C GLU A 92 7.71 10.69 -3.60
N LEU A 93 7.65 9.42 -3.99
CA LEU A 93 6.96 8.97 -5.20
C LEU A 93 5.45 9.27 -5.12
N ILE A 94 4.79 8.94 -4.00
CA ILE A 94 3.39 9.28 -3.78
C ILE A 94 3.16 10.79 -3.94
N HIS A 95 4.01 11.62 -3.35
CA HIS A 95 3.85 13.06 -3.39
C HIS A 95 4.12 13.65 -4.80
N GLN A 96 4.96 13.00 -5.60
CA GLN A 96 5.19 13.35 -7.00
C GLN A 96 3.93 13.15 -7.86
N TYR A 97 3.19 12.05 -7.64
CA TYR A 97 1.96 11.75 -8.40
C TYR A 97 0.71 12.40 -7.80
N PHE A 98 0.67 12.56 -6.48
CA PHE A 98 -0.46 13.12 -5.73
C PHE A 98 0.03 14.23 -4.79
N THR A 99 0.27 15.40 -5.36
CA THR A 99 0.78 16.58 -4.63
C THR A 99 -0.15 17.04 -3.51
N GLU A 100 -1.44 16.72 -3.60
CA GLU A 100 -2.46 17.04 -2.59
C GLU A 100 -2.57 16.01 -1.46
N CYS A 101 -1.74 14.96 -1.47
CA CYS A 101 -1.71 13.96 -0.41
C CYS A 101 -1.20 14.57 0.90
N GLU A 102 -2.06 14.58 1.92
CA GLU A 102 -1.79 15.16 3.24
C GLU A 102 -1.23 14.11 4.22
N THR A 103 -1.67 12.85 4.10
CA THR A 103 -1.30 11.80 5.05
C THR A 103 -1.10 10.44 4.38
N ILE A 104 -0.15 9.67 4.90
CA ILE A 104 0.10 8.28 4.51
C ILE A 104 -0.11 7.39 5.75
N GLY A 105 -0.97 6.39 5.62
CA GLY A 105 -1.27 5.42 6.68
C GLY A 105 -0.89 4.01 6.30
N CYS A 106 -0.73 3.14 7.28
CA CYS A 106 -0.59 1.70 7.07
C CYS A 106 -0.89 0.94 8.36
N PHE A 107 -1.03 -0.38 8.25
CA PHE A 107 -0.91 -1.25 9.40
C PHE A 107 0.55 -1.35 9.85
N ALA A 108 0.76 -1.38 11.16
CA ALA A 108 2.06 -1.57 11.79
C ALA A 108 1.94 -2.61 12.91
N ARG A 109 3.00 -3.39 13.10
CA ARG A 109 3.17 -4.33 14.21
C ARG A 109 4.59 -4.27 14.74
#